data_AF-A0A6J8C062-F1
#
_entry.id   AF-A0A6J8C062-F1
#
_cell.length_a   1.000
_cell.length_b   1.000
_cell.length_c   1.000
_cell.angle_alpha   90.00
_cell.angle_beta   90.00
_cell.angle_gamma   90.00
#
_symmetry.space_group_name_H-M   'P 1'
#
loop_
_entity.id
_entity.type
_entity.pdbx_description
1 polymer ?
#
loop_
_entity_poly.entity_id
_entity_poly.type
_entity_poly.pdbx_seq_one_letter_code
_entity_poly.pdbx_strand_id
1 'polypeptide(L)'
;MLSNDDIVCKKIKNMDDVDVLLKVLKTSNEEQRCQQVNNSSEIIKDYIFKAKGLMEKLRTRSAILLYEEVLVIDPKNSAAFTGLVDCYLQAKRPQKALFYLRQLQKLQITDTTSQVLFRFAQCYLKLDEADKAIDVLQKYCIDLKKSGGTDTHHKHQVQVLLAKAYLLKGEKDMAIVILQGILRQDKTFVDALIEYAPFCTL
;
A
#
# COMPACT_ATOMS: atom_id res chain seq x y z
N MET A 1 -11.69 27.53 -49.69
CA MET A 1 -11.32 26.63 -48.58
C MET A 1 -12.55 26.50 -47.69
N LEU A 2 -13.26 25.38 -47.82
CA LEU A 2 -14.44 25.08 -47.00
C LEU A 2 -13.99 24.24 -45.82
N SER A 3 -14.46 24.59 -44.63
CA SER A 3 -14.17 23.90 -43.37
C SER A 3 -14.65 22.45 -43.44
N ASN A 4 -13.92 21.52 -42.81
CA ASN A 4 -14.26 20.09 -42.73
C ASN A 4 -15.62 19.82 -42.06
N ASP A 5 -16.21 20.82 -41.39
CA ASP A 5 -17.53 20.72 -40.75
C ASP A 5 -18.71 20.93 -41.73
N ASP A 6 -18.50 21.57 -42.88
CA ASP A 6 -19.57 21.91 -43.84
C ASP A 6 -19.94 20.76 -44.80
N ILE A 7 -19.12 19.69 -44.86
CA ILE A 7 -19.37 18.53 -45.75
C ILE A 7 -20.34 17.53 -45.09
N VAL A 8 -20.49 17.54 -43.76
CA VAL A 8 -21.29 16.55 -43.03
C VAL A 8 -22.80 16.86 -43.08
N CYS A 9 -23.21 18.10 -43.34
CA CYS A 9 -24.62 18.50 -43.17
C CYS A 9 -25.52 18.43 -44.43
N LYS A 10 -25.04 17.96 -45.60
CA LYS A 10 -25.86 18.00 -46.85
C LYS A 10 -26.42 16.67 -47.37
N LYS A 11 -26.38 15.57 -46.62
CA LYS A 11 -26.94 14.29 -47.10
C LYS A 11 -27.37 13.31 -46.01
N ILE A 12 -28.20 13.75 -45.06
CA ILE A 12 -28.94 12.83 -44.18
C ILE A 12 -30.40 12.91 -44.60
N LYS A 13 -30.87 11.91 -45.36
CA LYS A 13 -32.25 11.88 -45.92
C LYS A 13 -33.16 10.83 -45.26
N ASN A 14 -32.65 9.94 -44.41
CA ASN A 14 -33.44 8.87 -43.78
C ASN A 14 -33.23 8.85 -42.25
N MET A 15 -34.30 8.54 -41.51
CA MET A 15 -34.28 8.43 -40.04
C MET A 15 -33.35 7.30 -39.55
N ASP A 16 -33.15 6.27 -40.38
CA ASP A 16 -32.23 5.15 -40.14
C ASP A 16 -30.74 5.56 -40.16
N ASP A 17 -30.38 6.61 -40.92
CA ASP A 17 -28.99 7.09 -41.01
C ASP A 17 -28.55 7.80 -39.72
N VAL A 18 -29.50 8.42 -39.00
CA VAL A 18 -29.24 9.11 -37.73
C VAL A 18 -28.93 8.10 -36.63
N ASP A 19 -29.65 6.98 -36.56
CA ASP A 19 -29.39 5.93 -35.57
C ASP A 19 -28.07 5.21 -35.80
N VAL A 20 -27.69 5.01 -37.07
CA VAL A 20 -26.36 4.47 -37.43
C VAL A 20 -25.26 5.44 -37.03
N LEU A 21 -25.41 6.73 -37.34
CA LEU A 21 -24.46 7.77 -36.93
C LEU A 21 -24.33 7.87 -35.40
N LEU A 22 -25.45 7.84 -34.67
CA LEU A 22 -25.47 7.85 -33.20
C LEU A 22 -24.77 6.62 -32.63
N LYS A 23 -24.93 5.45 -33.24
CA LYS A 23 -24.26 4.21 -32.82
C LYS A 23 -22.76 4.27 -33.06
N VAL A 24 -22.32 4.77 -34.22
CA VAL A 24 -20.90 4.96 -34.57
C VAL A 24 -20.23 6.00 -33.65
N LEU A 25 -20.91 7.10 -33.33
CA LEU A 25 -20.41 8.11 -32.40
C LEU A 25 -20.32 7.57 -30.97
N LYS A 26 -21.29 6.74 -30.53
CA LYS A 26 -21.23 6.06 -29.24
C LYS A 26 -20.04 5.09 -29.18
N THR A 27 -19.85 4.24 -30.19
CA THR A 27 -18.72 3.30 -30.23
C THR A 27 -17.38 4.03 -30.32
N SER A 28 -17.26 5.12 -31.09
CA SER A 28 -16.03 5.91 -31.16
C SER A 28 -15.69 6.60 -29.84
N ASN A 29 -16.69 7.15 -29.12
CA ASN A 29 -16.49 7.70 -27.79
C ASN A 29 -16.13 6.63 -26.74
N GLU A 30 -16.71 5.43 -26.85
CA GLU A 30 -16.37 4.29 -25.99
C GLU A 30 -14.94 3.79 -26.27
N GLU A 31 -14.54 3.67 -27.53
CA GLU A 31 -13.17 3.29 -27.92
C GLU A 31 -12.14 4.33 -27.46
N GLN A 32 -12.40 5.63 -27.62
CA GLN A 32 -11.52 6.69 -27.11
C GLN A 32 -11.41 6.68 -25.59
N ARG A 33 -12.52 6.44 -24.88
CA ARG A 33 -12.51 6.26 -23.42
C ARG A 33 -11.73 5.02 -23.01
N CYS A 34 -11.92 3.88 -23.69
CA CYS A 34 -11.18 2.65 -23.44
C CYS A 34 -9.68 2.82 -23.71
N GLN A 35 -9.29 3.54 -24.76
CA GLN A 35 -7.88 3.85 -25.05
C GLN A 35 -7.27 4.81 -24.02
N GLN A 36 -7.98 5.87 -23.61
CA GLN A 36 -7.53 6.77 -22.55
C GLN A 36 -7.38 6.06 -21.20
N VAL A 37 -8.35 5.21 -20.84
CA VAL A 37 -8.30 4.41 -19.60
C VAL A 37 -7.17 3.38 -19.67
N ASN A 38 -6.98 2.68 -20.79
CA ASN A 38 -5.85 1.75 -20.96
C ASN A 38 -4.49 2.46 -20.85
N ASN A 39 -4.34 3.63 -21.48
CA ASN A 39 -3.11 4.41 -21.38
C ASN A 39 -2.84 4.88 -19.95
N SER A 40 -3.87 5.34 -19.22
CA SER A 40 -3.72 5.74 -17.81
C SER A 40 -3.34 4.56 -16.91
N SER A 41 -3.91 3.37 -17.14
CA SER A 41 -3.58 2.14 -16.39
C SER A 41 -2.14 1.67 -16.61
N GLU A 42 -1.62 1.76 -17.83
CA GLU A 42 -0.22 1.45 -18.14
C GLU A 42 0.75 2.43 -17.49
N ILE A 43 0.45 3.73 -17.56
CA ILE A 43 1.26 4.78 -16.93
C ILE A 43 1.33 4.58 -15.41
N ILE A 44 0.20 4.29 -14.76
CA ILE A 44 0.14 4.01 -13.32
C ILE A 44 1.04 2.82 -12.96
N LYS A 45 0.96 1.71 -13.72
CA LYS A 45 1.78 0.52 -13.47
C LYS A 45 3.28 0.82 -13.62
N ASP A 46 3.66 1.53 -14.68
CA ASP A 46 5.05 1.94 -14.92
C ASP A 46 5.58 2.85 -13.81
N TYR A 47 4.77 3.81 -13.35
CA TYR A 47 5.17 4.74 -12.28
C TYR A 47 5.34 4.01 -10.95
N ILE A 48 4.42 3.11 -10.60
CA ILE A 48 4.54 2.25 -9.41
C ILE A 48 5.80 1.39 -9.51
N PHE A 49 6.08 0.79 -10.66
CA PHE A 49 7.26 -0.05 -10.86
C PHE A 49 8.55 0.76 -10.69
N LYS A 50 8.65 1.93 -11.33
CA LYS A 50 9.78 2.85 -11.17
C LYS A 50 9.95 3.32 -9.73
N ALA A 51 8.86 3.66 -9.04
CA ALA A 51 8.88 4.09 -7.65
C ALA A 51 9.44 3.00 -6.71
N LYS A 52 9.03 1.74 -6.91
CA LYS A 52 9.61 0.59 -6.18
C LYS A 52 11.11 0.44 -6.42
N GLY A 53 11.56 0.52 -7.68
CA GLY A 53 12.99 0.45 -7.99
C GLY A 53 13.80 1.63 -7.40
N LEU A 54 13.19 2.80 -7.23
CA LEU A 54 13.82 3.93 -6.54
C LEU A 54 13.93 3.71 -5.02
N MET A 55 12.93 3.06 -4.41
CA MET A 55 12.96 2.68 -3.00
C MET A 55 14.11 1.72 -2.67
N GLU A 56 14.34 0.72 -3.52
CA GLU A 56 15.47 -0.21 -3.41
C GLU A 56 16.82 0.52 -3.48
N LYS A 57 16.90 1.57 -4.30
CA LYS A 57 18.09 2.43 -4.44
C LYS A 57 18.19 3.51 -3.35
N LEU A 58 17.35 3.46 -2.32
CA LEU A 58 17.26 4.47 -1.24
C LEU A 58 16.97 5.89 -1.74
N ARG A 59 16.43 6.05 -2.95
CA ARG A 59 16.03 7.33 -3.54
C ARG A 59 14.60 7.68 -3.15
N THR A 60 14.34 7.70 -1.85
CA THR A 60 12.99 7.81 -1.28
C THR A 60 12.27 9.09 -1.72
N ARG A 61 12.98 10.21 -1.88
CA ARG A 61 12.36 11.47 -2.37
C ARG A 61 11.77 11.33 -3.77
N SER A 62 12.50 10.71 -4.69
CA SER A 62 12.04 10.50 -6.07
C SER A 62 10.90 9.48 -6.12
N ALA A 63 10.93 8.46 -5.27
CA ALA A 63 9.83 7.50 -5.14
C ALA A 63 8.54 8.17 -4.66
N ILE A 64 8.63 9.08 -3.68
CA ILE A 64 7.48 9.86 -3.19
C ILE A 64 6.82 10.63 -4.33
N LEU A 65 7.61 11.36 -5.13
CA LEU A 65 7.09 12.14 -6.25
C LEU A 65 6.33 11.26 -7.25
N LEU A 66 6.86 10.09 -7.60
CA LEU A 66 6.16 9.17 -8.52
C LEU A 66 4.85 8.63 -7.94
N TYR A 67 4.80 8.30 -6.65
CA TYR A 67 3.55 7.88 -6.05
C TYR A 67 2.53 9.02 -5.91
N GLU A 68 2.99 10.25 -5.68
CA GLU A 68 2.13 11.44 -5.69
C GLU A 68 1.54 11.68 -7.09
N GLU A 69 2.32 11.54 -8.16
CA GLU A 69 1.84 11.57 -9.55
C GLU A 69 0.78 10.49 -9.82
N VAL A 70 0.98 9.27 -9.31
CA VAL A 70 -0.03 8.21 -9.43
C VAL A 70 -1.33 8.61 -8.74
N LEU A 71 -1.29 9.26 -7.58
CA LEU A 71 -2.49 9.73 -6.89
C LEU A 71 -3.17 10.93 -7.58
N VAL A 72 -2.46 11.67 -8.43
CA VAL A 72 -3.08 12.69 -9.30
C VAL A 72 -3.91 12.02 -10.40
N ILE A 73 -3.40 10.93 -10.98
CA ILE A 73 -4.07 10.17 -12.05
C ILE A 73 -5.21 9.29 -11.50
N ASP A 74 -4.95 8.57 -10.41
CA ASP A 74 -5.90 7.71 -9.70
C ASP A 74 -5.88 8.03 -8.19
N PRO A 75 -6.75 8.94 -7.73
CA PRO A 75 -6.81 9.37 -6.33
C PRO A 75 -7.16 8.28 -5.32
N LYS A 76 -7.61 7.11 -5.77
CA LYS A 76 -7.97 5.96 -4.91
C LYS A 76 -6.99 4.79 -5.08
N ASN A 77 -5.83 5.03 -5.68
CA ASN A 77 -4.87 3.97 -5.92
C ASN A 77 -4.25 3.43 -4.63
N SER A 78 -4.65 2.23 -4.22
CA SER A 78 -4.16 1.60 -2.98
C SER A 78 -2.63 1.44 -2.96
N ALA A 79 -2.04 1.09 -4.12
CA ALA A 79 -0.61 0.80 -4.20
C ALA A 79 0.24 2.08 -4.07
N ALA A 80 -0.25 3.21 -4.56
CA ALA A 80 0.41 4.49 -4.37
C ALA A 80 0.35 4.95 -2.91
N PHE A 81 -0.80 4.80 -2.23
CA PHE A 81 -0.91 5.09 -0.81
C PHE A 81 0.06 4.23 0.02
N THR A 82 0.07 2.91 -0.18
CA THR A 82 0.99 2.02 0.55
C THR A 82 2.44 2.32 0.22
N GLY A 83 2.76 2.61 -1.04
CA GLY A 83 4.07 3.07 -1.47
C GLY A 83 4.53 4.33 -0.75
N LEU A 84 3.67 5.34 -0.60
CA LEU A 84 3.98 6.56 0.16
C LEU A 84 4.21 6.25 1.64
N VAL A 85 3.40 5.39 2.25
CA VAL A 85 3.59 4.98 3.65
C VAL A 85 4.97 4.36 3.84
N ASP A 86 5.36 3.44 2.97
CA ASP A 86 6.65 2.75 3.02
C ASP A 86 7.80 3.76 2.80
N CYS A 87 7.65 4.71 1.87
CA CYS A 87 8.59 5.81 1.67
C CYS A 87 8.76 6.65 2.94
N TYR A 88 7.66 7.06 3.57
CA TYR A 88 7.72 7.91 4.76
C TYR A 88 8.26 7.18 5.99
N LEU A 89 8.00 5.88 6.12
CA LEU A 89 8.64 5.04 7.14
C LEU A 89 10.15 4.93 6.94
N GLN A 90 10.60 4.69 5.69
CA GLN A 90 12.03 4.63 5.35
C GLN A 90 12.72 5.99 5.59
N ALA A 91 12.03 7.08 5.28
CA ALA A 91 12.50 8.45 5.54
C ALA A 91 12.47 8.86 7.03
N LYS A 92 12.12 7.94 7.96
CA LYS A 92 11.96 8.19 9.39
C LYS A 92 10.93 9.29 9.70
N ARG A 93 9.84 9.36 8.92
CA ARG A 93 8.72 10.30 9.08
C ARG A 93 7.40 9.56 9.38
N PRO A 94 7.30 8.83 10.50
CA PRO A 94 6.15 7.97 10.78
C PRO A 94 4.82 8.75 10.95
N GLN A 95 4.86 10.02 11.35
CA GLN A 95 3.64 10.85 11.41
C GLN A 95 2.99 11.06 10.04
N LYS A 96 3.81 11.28 8.99
CA LYS A 96 3.31 11.37 7.61
C LYS A 96 2.81 10.02 7.12
N ALA A 97 3.51 8.94 7.44
CA ALA A 97 3.06 7.59 7.13
C ALA A 97 1.67 7.30 7.71
N LEU A 98 1.44 7.64 8.99
CA LEU A 98 0.11 7.54 9.62
C LEU A 98 -0.97 8.37 8.91
N PHE A 99 -0.63 9.57 8.44
CA PHE A 99 -1.57 10.42 7.72
C PHE A 99 -2.09 9.72 6.46
N TYR A 100 -1.21 9.14 5.63
CA TYR A 100 -1.62 8.40 4.43
C TYR A 100 -2.37 7.10 4.76
N LEU A 101 -1.98 6.38 5.82
CA LEU A 101 -2.73 5.19 6.27
C LEU A 101 -4.17 5.53 6.70
N ARG A 102 -4.36 6.64 7.42
CA ARG A 102 -5.70 7.12 7.80
C ARG A 102 -6.53 7.55 6.60
N GLN A 103 -5.91 8.15 5.59
CA GLN A 103 -6.61 8.46 4.33
C GLN A 103 -7.07 7.19 3.61
N LEU A 104 -6.20 6.19 3.48
CA LEU A 104 -6.54 4.89 2.89
C LEU A 104 -7.73 4.25 3.62
N GLN A 105 -7.71 4.26 4.96
CA GLN A 105 -8.82 3.76 5.79
C GLN A 105 -10.12 4.55 5.57
N LYS A 106 -10.05 5.89 5.52
CA LYS A 106 -11.22 6.76 5.30
C LYS A 106 -11.85 6.51 3.92
N LEU A 107 -11.04 6.24 2.91
CA LEU A 107 -11.49 5.95 1.56
C LEU A 107 -12.03 4.52 1.39
N GLN A 108 -11.99 3.69 2.45
CA GLN A 108 -12.43 2.29 2.45
C GLN A 108 -11.85 1.50 1.27
N ILE A 109 -10.56 1.67 0.99
CA ILE A 109 -9.88 0.94 -0.07
C ILE A 109 -9.58 -0.48 0.47
N THR A 110 -10.51 -1.40 0.21
CA THR A 110 -10.74 -2.65 0.98
C THR A 110 -9.74 -3.80 0.75
N ASP A 111 -8.96 -3.78 -0.33
CA ASP A 111 -8.12 -4.93 -0.72
C ASP A 111 -6.84 -5.13 0.12
N THR A 112 -6.60 -4.30 1.14
CA THR A 112 -5.32 -4.29 1.87
C THR A 112 -5.44 -4.34 3.39
N THR A 113 -6.60 -4.67 3.94
CA THR A 113 -6.89 -4.56 5.40
C THR A 113 -5.77 -5.14 6.28
N SER A 114 -5.31 -6.37 5.99
CA SER A 114 -4.22 -7.00 6.74
C SER A 114 -2.89 -6.23 6.58
N GLN A 115 -2.51 -5.88 5.35
CA GLN A 115 -1.27 -5.16 5.07
C GLN A 115 -1.24 -3.73 5.64
N VAL A 116 -2.41 -3.12 5.80
CA VAL A 116 -2.59 -1.78 6.39
C VAL A 116 -2.38 -1.84 7.91
N LEU A 117 -2.94 -2.84 8.59
CA LEU A 117 -2.71 -3.04 10.04
C LEU A 117 -1.23 -3.21 10.35
N PHE A 118 -0.50 -4.00 9.57
CA PHE A 118 0.93 -4.18 9.73
C PHE A 118 1.70 -2.86 9.66
N ARG A 119 1.36 -1.98 8.70
CA ARG A 119 1.98 -0.66 8.56
C ARG A 119 1.60 0.31 9.68
N PHE A 120 0.36 0.25 10.17
CA PHE A 120 -0.04 1.02 11.36
C PHE A 120 0.82 0.63 12.57
N ALA A 121 1.02 -0.67 12.80
CA ALA A 121 1.88 -1.16 13.87
C ALA A 121 3.32 -0.64 13.75
N GLN A 122 3.90 -0.71 12.55
CA GLN A 122 5.24 -0.16 12.29
C GLN A 122 5.32 1.34 12.57
N CYS A 123 4.29 2.10 12.19
CA CYS A 123 4.22 3.52 12.49
C CYS A 123 4.17 3.79 13.99
N TYR A 124 3.31 3.09 14.73
CA TYR A 124 3.17 3.26 16.18
C TYR A 124 4.45 2.89 16.93
N LEU A 125 5.13 1.82 16.52
CA LEU A 125 6.46 1.48 17.03
C LEU A 125 7.50 2.58 16.80
N LYS A 126 7.49 3.22 15.62
CA LYS A 126 8.42 4.33 15.31
C LYS A 126 8.06 5.65 16.00
N LEU A 127 6.87 5.73 16.61
CA LEU A 127 6.40 6.87 17.39
C LEU A 127 6.46 6.60 18.89
N ASP A 128 7.01 5.45 19.30
CA ASP A 128 7.03 4.97 20.68
C ASP A 128 5.62 4.87 21.32
N GLU A 129 4.58 4.74 20.49
CA GLU A 129 3.19 4.55 20.93
C GLU A 129 2.92 3.05 21.18
N ALA A 130 3.57 2.51 22.23
CA ALA A 130 3.64 1.08 22.50
C ALA A 130 2.26 0.40 22.62
N ASP A 131 1.33 0.96 23.39
CA ASP A 131 -0.01 0.38 23.58
C ASP A 131 -0.76 0.22 22.27
N LYS A 132 -0.74 1.25 21.42
CA LYS A 132 -1.39 1.20 20.11
C LYS A 132 -0.71 0.21 19.17
N ALA A 133 0.62 0.10 19.24
CA ALA A 133 1.35 -0.91 18.46
C ALA A 133 0.92 -2.33 18.86
N ILE A 134 0.83 -2.62 20.16
CA ILE A 134 0.37 -3.92 20.69
C ILE A 134 -1.05 -4.22 20.20
N ASP A 135 -1.99 -3.28 20.40
CA ASP A 135 -3.39 -3.45 20.01
C ASP A 135 -3.54 -3.77 18.51
N VAL A 136 -2.80 -3.06 17.66
CA VAL A 136 -2.85 -3.26 16.20
C VAL A 136 -2.20 -4.58 15.79
N LEU A 137 -1.07 -4.96 16.40
CA LEU A 137 -0.40 -6.24 16.12
C LEU A 137 -1.24 -7.44 16.56
N GLN A 138 -1.95 -7.34 17.68
CA GLN A 138 -2.87 -8.39 18.12
C GLN A 138 -4.04 -8.54 17.14
N LYS A 139 -4.64 -7.44 16.70
CA LYS A 139 -5.67 -7.45 15.65
C LYS A 139 -5.15 -8.07 14.35
N TYR A 140 -3.95 -7.68 13.93
CA TYR A 140 -3.30 -8.26 12.76
C TYR A 140 -3.10 -9.77 12.89
N CYS A 141 -2.63 -10.26 14.05
CA CYS A 141 -2.50 -11.69 14.33
C CYS A 141 -3.84 -12.44 14.26
N ILE A 142 -4.93 -11.84 14.74
CA ILE A 142 -6.27 -12.43 14.68
C ILE A 142 -6.73 -12.53 13.23
N ASP A 143 -6.54 -11.46 12.45
CA ASP A 143 -6.95 -11.43 11.04
C ASP A 143 -6.14 -12.41 10.19
N LEU A 144 -4.84 -12.52 10.42
CA LEU A 144 -4.01 -13.55 9.78
C LEU A 144 -4.54 -14.97 10.05
N LYS A 145 -4.95 -15.27 11.29
CA LYS A 145 -5.52 -16.59 11.62
C LYS A 145 -6.82 -16.85 10.87
N LYS A 146 -7.66 -15.83 10.69
CA LYS A 146 -8.91 -15.94 9.93
C LYS A 146 -8.66 -16.12 8.42
N SER A 147 -7.61 -15.51 7.88
CA SER A 147 -7.27 -15.58 6.45
C SER A 147 -6.46 -16.82 6.07
N GLY A 148 -6.41 -17.86 6.91
CA GLY A 148 -5.65 -19.09 6.64
C GLY A 148 -4.18 -19.07 7.07
N GLY A 149 -3.76 -18.03 7.79
CA GLY A 149 -2.41 -17.88 8.32
C GLY A 149 -1.47 -17.06 7.43
N THR A 150 -0.17 -17.17 7.72
CA THR A 150 0.93 -16.60 6.94
C THR A 150 2.11 -17.56 7.03
N ASP A 151 3.11 -17.40 6.17
CA ASP A 151 4.35 -18.16 6.26
C ASP A 151 5.08 -17.93 7.60
N THR A 152 5.88 -18.92 7.98
CA THR A 152 6.59 -18.92 9.27
C THR A 152 7.50 -17.71 9.44
N HIS A 153 8.16 -17.26 8.37
CA HIS A 153 9.07 -16.13 8.44
C HIS A 153 8.31 -14.82 8.73
N HIS A 154 7.23 -14.54 8.00
CA HIS A 154 6.40 -13.37 8.29
C HIS A 154 5.75 -13.45 9.68
N LYS A 155 5.34 -14.64 10.12
CA LYS A 155 4.84 -14.86 11.48
C LYS A 155 5.89 -14.45 12.53
N HIS A 156 7.14 -14.87 12.37
CA HIS A 156 8.23 -14.49 13.28
C HIS A 156 8.52 -12.98 13.23
N GLN A 157 8.46 -12.35 12.06
CA GLN A 157 8.58 -10.89 11.93
C GLN A 157 7.53 -10.15 12.78
N VAL A 158 6.26 -10.57 12.69
CA VAL A 158 5.18 -9.97 13.48
C VAL A 158 5.40 -10.17 14.97
N GLN A 159 5.85 -11.36 15.38
CA GLN A 159 6.17 -11.64 16.78
C GLN A 159 7.33 -10.78 17.30
N VAL A 160 8.37 -10.53 16.49
CA VAL A 160 9.43 -9.59 16.86
C VAL A 160 8.89 -8.17 17.02
N LEU A 161 8.02 -7.69 16.12
CA LEU A 161 7.40 -6.37 16.28
C LEU A 161 6.59 -6.28 17.58
N LEU A 162 5.91 -7.36 17.97
CA LEU A 162 5.15 -7.41 19.21
C LEU A 162 6.08 -7.42 20.44
N ALA A 163 7.18 -8.17 20.40
CA ALA A 163 8.20 -8.13 21.44
C ALA A 163 8.79 -6.72 21.58
N LYS A 164 9.11 -6.03 20.48
CA LYS A 164 9.54 -4.62 20.48
C LYS A 164 8.53 -3.70 21.16
N ALA A 165 7.24 -3.89 20.87
CA ALA A 165 6.18 -3.09 21.47
C ALA A 165 6.11 -3.31 23.00
N TYR A 166 6.22 -4.56 23.46
CA TYR A 166 6.28 -4.86 24.89
C TYR A 166 7.53 -4.30 25.57
N LEU A 167 8.69 -4.32 24.90
CA LEU A 167 9.91 -3.70 25.42
C LEU A 167 9.75 -2.18 25.58
N LEU A 168 9.16 -1.50 24.59
CA LEU A 168 8.86 -0.06 24.66
C LEU A 168 7.89 0.26 25.80
N LYS A 169 6.93 -0.63 26.06
CA LYS A 169 5.99 -0.48 27.19
C LYS A 169 6.63 -0.73 28.56
N GLY A 170 7.76 -1.44 28.61
CA GLY A 170 8.43 -1.87 29.85
C GLY A 170 8.03 -3.27 30.32
N GLU A 171 7.19 -3.98 29.58
CA GLU A 171 6.75 -5.36 29.89
C GLU A 171 7.78 -6.39 29.37
N LYS A 172 8.98 -6.37 29.97
CA LYS A 172 10.13 -7.18 29.51
C LYS A 172 9.86 -8.68 29.49
N ASP A 173 9.16 -9.20 30.50
CA ASP A 173 8.88 -10.64 30.62
C ASP A 173 8.05 -11.15 29.42
N MET A 174 7.07 -10.36 28.98
CA MET A 174 6.25 -10.69 27.82
C MET A 174 7.08 -10.73 26.53
N ALA A 175 7.99 -9.76 26.35
CA ALA A 175 8.89 -9.74 25.21
C ALA A 175 9.83 -10.94 25.19
N ILE A 176 10.43 -11.29 26.33
CA ILE A 176 11.32 -12.45 26.49
C ILE A 176 10.61 -13.75 26.11
N VAL A 177 9.40 -13.97 26.62
CA VAL A 177 8.60 -15.17 26.31
C VAL A 177 8.37 -15.30 24.81
N ILE A 178 8.05 -14.20 24.13
CA ILE A 178 7.82 -14.19 22.68
C ILE A 178 9.12 -14.52 21.93
N LEU A 179 10.22 -13.86 22.27
CA LEU A 179 11.52 -14.05 21.61
C LEU A 179 12.05 -15.47 21.80
N GLN A 180 11.97 -16.03 23.01
CA GLN A 180 12.31 -17.42 23.27
C GLN A 180 11.41 -18.38 22.47
N GLY A 181 10.12 -18.06 22.32
CA GLY A 181 9.19 -18.82 21.50
C GLY A 181 9.62 -18.89 20.04
N ILE A 182 10.08 -17.78 19.46
CA ILE A 182 10.65 -17.73 18.12
C ILE A 182 11.91 -18.59 18.05
N LEU A 183 12.88 -18.34 18.94
CA LEU A 183 14.20 -18.99 18.92
C LEU A 183 14.17 -20.50 19.21
N ARG A 184 13.13 -21.00 19.87
CA ARG A 184 12.88 -22.45 19.99
C ARG A 184 12.50 -23.09 18.66
N GLN A 185 11.78 -22.36 17.80
CA GLN A 185 11.32 -22.85 16.49
C GLN A 185 12.36 -22.60 15.40
N ASP A 186 12.92 -21.38 15.38
CA ASP A 186 13.94 -20.95 14.45
C ASP A 186 15.07 -20.26 15.23
N LYS A 187 16.12 -21.05 15.51
CA LYS A 187 17.31 -20.61 16.25
C LYS A 187 18.15 -19.58 15.48
N THR A 188 17.94 -19.46 14.18
CA THR A 188 18.72 -18.62 13.27
C THR A 188 18.03 -17.32 12.90
N PHE A 189 16.83 -17.09 13.44
CA PHE A 189 16.06 -15.88 13.15
C PHE A 189 16.75 -14.64 13.73
N VAL A 190 17.51 -13.95 12.88
CA VAL A 190 18.44 -12.87 13.25
C VAL A 190 17.75 -11.75 14.03
N ASP A 191 16.57 -11.33 13.59
CA ASP A 191 15.84 -10.24 14.25
C ASP A 191 15.47 -10.59 15.69
N ALA A 192 15.09 -11.84 15.98
CA ALA A 192 14.81 -12.26 17.36
C ALA A 192 16.09 -12.40 18.18
N LEU A 193 17.19 -12.88 17.59
CA LEU A 193 18.49 -12.95 18.27
C LEU A 193 18.98 -11.57 18.70
N ILE A 194 18.87 -10.57 17.82
CA ILE A 194 19.29 -9.19 18.11
C ILE A 194 18.51 -8.64 19.30
N GLU A 195 17.18 -8.77 19.30
CA GLU A 195 16.35 -8.26 20.38
C GLU A 195 16.51 -9.07 21.67
N TYR A 196 16.89 -10.35 21.58
CA TYR A 196 17.07 -11.23 22.73
C TYR A 196 18.45 -11.11 23.39
N ALA A 197 19.49 -10.78 22.62
CA ALA A 197 20.89 -10.76 23.08
C ALA A 197 21.12 -9.99 24.40
N PRO A 198 20.51 -8.80 24.64
CA PRO A 198 20.70 -8.06 25.89
C PRO A 198 20.25 -8.80 27.16
N PHE A 199 19.37 -9.80 27.05
CA PHE A 199 18.87 -10.56 28.19
C PHE A 199 19.78 -11.74 28.57
N CYS A 200 20.72 -12.13 27.70
CA CYS A 200 21.67 -13.21 27.97
C CYS A 200 22.93 -12.75 28.70
N THR A 201 23.18 -11.44 28.76
CA THR A 201 24.41 -10.85 29.28
C THR A 201 24.29 -10.33 30.72
N LEU A 202 23.20 -10.67 31.41
CA LEU A 202 22.90 -10.34 32.81
C LEU A 202 23.02 -11.60 33.68
#